data_AF-A0A6N7S6X4-F1
#
_entry.id   AF-A0A6N7S6X4-F1
#
_cell.length_a   1.000
_cell.length_b   1.000
_cell.length_c   1.000
_cell.angle_alpha   90.00
_cell.angle_beta   90.00
_cell.angle_gamma   90.00
#
_symmetry.space_group_name_H-M   'P 1'
#
loop_
_entity.id
_entity.type
_entity.pdbx_description
1 polymer ?
#
loop_
_entity_poly.entity_id
_entity_poly.type
_entity_poly.pdbx_seq_one_letter_code
_entity_poly.pdbx_strand_id
1 'polypeptide(L)'
;MQSQLVLDQDSFVATPIPYNQGRSVYLDNKKVDVEKVNLGFIGFYANEGNHVVEFKYKTQGKFIGTMISLFSLSVLIIVCIKTRKREKLK
;
A
#
# COMPACT_ATOMS: atom_id res chain seq x y z
N MET A 1 9.86 -1.87 -6.89
CA MET A 1 10.85 -2.81 -7.43
C MET A 1 10.10 -3.78 -8.30
N GLN A 2 10.46 -3.85 -9.57
CA GLN A 2 9.98 -4.85 -10.53
C GLN A 2 11.05 -5.95 -10.56
N SER A 3 10.66 -7.20 -10.32
CA SER A 3 11.55 -8.35 -10.46
C SER A 3 11.01 -9.26 -11.55
N GLN A 4 11.87 -9.69 -12.46
CA GLN A 4 11.53 -10.62 -13.53
C GLN A 4 11.76 -12.05 -13.05
N LEU A 5 10.75 -12.90 -13.23
CA LEU A 5 10.82 -14.34 -12.99
C LEU A 5 10.61 -15.04 -14.34
N VAL A 6 11.52 -15.93 -14.68
CA VAL A 6 11.40 -16.80 -15.87
C VAL A 6 11.13 -18.20 -15.37
N LEU A 7 9.99 -18.76 -15.75
CA LEU A 7 9.58 -20.11 -15.40
C LEU A 7 9.48 -20.94 -16.67
N ASP A 8 10.13 -22.11 -16.69
CA ASP A 8 10.03 -23.07 -17.80
C ASP A 8 8.77 -23.94 -17.71
N GLN A 9 8.15 -24.03 -16.54
CA GLN A 9 7.01 -24.93 -16.26
C GLN A 9 6.13 -24.35 -15.15
N ASP A 10 4.83 -24.67 -15.17
CA ASP A 10 3.90 -24.37 -14.08
C ASP A 10 4.43 -24.94 -12.76
N SER A 11 4.78 -24.06 -11.83
CA SER A 11 5.41 -24.50 -10.60
C SER A 11 5.16 -23.54 -9.44
N PHE A 12 5.20 -24.10 -8.23
CA PHE A 12 5.01 -23.34 -7.01
C PHE A 12 6.30 -22.60 -6.66
N VAL A 13 6.27 -21.27 -6.74
CA VAL A 13 7.45 -20.43 -6.53
C VAL A 13 7.47 -19.93 -5.10
N ALA A 14 8.50 -20.32 -4.34
CA ALA A 14 8.82 -19.73 -3.05
C ALA A 14 9.89 -18.65 -3.24
N THR A 15 9.57 -17.41 -2.85
CA THR A 15 10.54 -16.31 -2.91
C THR A 15 11.16 -16.06 -1.53
N PRO A 16 12.44 -15.67 -1.44
CA PRO A 16 13.06 -15.26 -0.17
C PRO A 16 12.52 -13.92 0.34
N ILE A 17 11.48 -13.37 -0.29
CA ILE A 17 10.87 -12.11 0.10
C ILE A 17 9.92 -12.40 1.26
N PRO A 18 10.10 -11.73 2.41
CA PRO A 18 9.24 -11.96 3.56
C PRO A 18 7.81 -11.51 3.26
N TYR A 19 6.85 -12.34 3.66
CA TYR A 19 5.43 -12.06 3.60
C TYR A 19 5.11 -10.86 4.49
N ASN A 20 4.51 -9.83 3.87
CA ASN A 20 4.14 -8.61 4.57
C ASN A 20 2.65 -8.34 4.32
N GLN A 21 1.84 -8.51 5.37
CA GLN A 21 0.37 -8.38 5.35
C GLN A 21 -0.14 -7.04 4.81
N GLY A 22 0.70 -6.00 4.76
CA GLY A 22 0.34 -4.68 4.24
C GLY A 22 0.56 -4.47 2.74
N ARG A 23 1.04 -5.47 1.98
CA ARG A 23 1.41 -5.31 0.56
C ARG A 23 0.58 -6.26 -0.31
N SER A 24 -0.08 -5.69 -1.33
CA SER A 24 -0.68 -6.49 -2.40
C SER A 24 0.41 -6.83 -3.40
N VAL A 25 0.61 -8.13 -3.67
CA VAL A 25 1.53 -8.59 -4.71
C VAL A 25 0.78 -8.67 -6.03
N TYR A 26 1.37 -8.13 -7.08
CA TYR A 26 0.85 -8.18 -8.43
C TYR A 26 1.81 -9.01 -9.28
N LEU A 27 1.28 -10.00 -9.97
CA LEU A 27 1.97 -10.77 -11.01
C LEU A 27 1.38 -10.32 -12.35
N ASP A 28 2.19 -9.77 -13.24
CA ASP A 28 1.74 -9.27 -14.56
C ASP A 28 0.53 -8.33 -14.47
N ASN A 29 0.58 -7.35 -13.56
CA ASN A 29 -0.53 -6.44 -13.25
C ASN A 29 -1.82 -7.09 -12.69
N LYS A 30 -1.87 -8.42 -12.51
CA LYS A 30 -2.97 -9.11 -11.84
C LYS A 30 -2.66 -9.32 -10.37
N LYS A 31 -3.65 -9.06 -9.52
CA LYS A 31 -3.54 -9.36 -8.09
C LYS A 31 -3.55 -10.88 -7.93
N VAL A 32 -2.47 -11.43 -7.39
CA VAL A 32 -2.36 -12.87 -7.11
C VAL A 32 -2.54 -13.12 -5.62
N ASP A 33 -3.16 -14.25 -5.29
CA ASP A 33 -3.18 -14.73 -3.91
C ASP A 33 -1.81 -15.28 -3.57
N VAL A 34 -1.22 -14.69 -2.54
CA VAL A 34 0.10 -15.04 -2.03
C VAL A 34 -0.08 -15.82 -0.74
N GLU A 35 0.43 -17.03 -0.72
CA GLU A 35 0.44 -17.88 0.48
C GLU A 35 1.72 -17.66 1.29
N LYS A 36 1.58 -17.80 2.61
CA LYS A 36 2.69 -17.72 3.54
C LYS A 36 3.37 -19.08 3.61
N VAL A 37 4.58 -19.18 3.04
CA VAL A 37 5.40 -20.40 3.05
C VAL A 37 6.62 -20.23 3.94
N ASN A 38 7.20 -21.34 4.41
CA ASN A 38 8.40 -21.36 5.27
C ASN A 38 8.36 -20.31 6.41
N LEU A 39 7.30 -20.32 7.21
CA LEU A 39 7.13 -19.51 8.43
C LEU A 39 7.06 -17.98 8.23
N GLY A 40 7.32 -17.46 7.03
CA GLY A 40 7.42 -16.01 6.82
C GLY A 40 7.68 -15.52 5.41
N PHE A 41 7.69 -16.38 4.40
CA PHE A 41 8.03 -16.02 3.02
C PHE A 41 6.81 -16.04 2.09
N ILE A 42 6.92 -15.34 0.96
CA ILE A 42 5.88 -15.27 -0.05
C ILE A 42 6.02 -16.47 -0.99
N GLY A 43 4.98 -17.29 -1.06
CA GLY A 43 4.79 -18.35 -2.05
C GLY A 43 3.59 -18.02 -2.94
N PHE A 44 3.70 -18.30 -4.24
CA PHE A 44 2.57 -18.20 -5.16
C PHE A 44 2.72 -19.21 -6.28
N TYR A 45 1.58 -19.61 -6.85
CA TYR A 45 1.55 -20.40 -8.07
C TYR A 45 1.78 -19.47 -9.25
N ALA A 46 2.79 -19.79 -10.08
CA ALA A 46 3.05 -19.09 -11.33
C ALA A 46 3.05 -20.11 -12.47
N ASN A 47 2.49 -19.70 -13.60
CA ASN A 47 2.48 -20.54 -14.79
C ASN A 47 3.86 -20.47 -15.49
N GLU A 48 4.07 -21.30 -16.51
CA GLU A 48 5.25 -21.17 -17.36
C GLU A 48 5.24 -19.82 -18.10
N GLY A 49 6.41 -19.17 -18.18
CA GLY A 49 6.61 -17.93 -18.91
C GLY A 49 7.42 -16.86 -18.15
N ASN A 50 7.48 -15.70 -18.79
CA ASN A 50 8.10 -14.49 -18.22
C ASN A 50 7.06 -13.73 -17.40
N HIS A 51 7.24 -13.72 -16.09
CA HIS A 51 6.36 -13.02 -15.15
C HIS A 51 7.08 -11.82 -14.53
N VAL A 52 6.42 -10.66 -14.54
CA VAL A 52 6.90 -9.45 -13.86
C VAL A 52 6.15 -9.32 -12.54
N VAL A 53 6.90 -9.41 -11.44
CA VAL A 53 6.35 -9.23 -10.10
C VAL A 53 6.46 -7.75 -9.70
N GLU A 54 5.31 -7.14 -9.45
CA GLU A 54 5.19 -5.80 -8.91
C GLU A 54 4.70 -5.81 -7.46
N PHE A 55 5.54 -5.30 -6.57
CA PHE A 55 5.16 -5.03 -5.19
C PHE A 55 4.55 -3.63 -5.08
N LYS A 56 3.21 -3.54 -5.19
CA LYS A 56 2.51 -2.28 -4.92
C LYS A 56 2.25 -2.14 -3.42
N TYR A 57 3.00 -1.22 -2.82
CA TYR A 57 2.77 -0.78 -1.45
C TYR A 57 1.51 0.08 -1.39
N LYS A 58 0.44 -0.45 -0.83
CA LYS A 58 -0.73 0.36 -0.49
C LYS A 58 -0.44 1.07 0.84
N THR A 59 0.12 2.28 0.78
CA THR A 59 0.33 3.12 1.98
C THR A 59 -1.01 3.65 2.47
N GLN A 60 -1.68 2.88 3.34
CA GLN A 60 -2.98 3.23 3.94
C GLN A 60 -2.93 4.53 4.77
N GLY A 61 -1.75 4.98 5.20
CA GLY A 61 -1.60 6.18 6.03
C GLY A 61 -1.82 7.53 5.33
N LYS A 62 -1.71 7.60 3.99
CA LYS A 62 -1.84 8.89 3.29
C LYS A 62 -3.26 9.46 3.39
N PHE A 63 -4.28 8.62 3.24
CA PHE A 63 -5.68 9.07 3.32
C PHE A 63 -6.07 9.56 4.72
N ILE A 64 -5.63 8.84 5.76
CA ILE A 64 -5.90 9.20 7.15
C ILE A 64 -5.19 10.52 7.51
N GLY A 65 -3.93 10.66 7.11
CA GLY A 65 -3.17 11.90 7.30
C GLY A 65 -3.83 13.10 6.61
N THR A 66 -4.32 12.93 5.37
CA THR A 66 -5.04 14.00 4.66
C THR A 66 -6.32 14.41 5.38
N MET A 67 -7.10 13.46 5.91
CA MET A 67 -8.33 13.76 6.66
C MET A 67 -8.04 14.55 7.94
N ILE A 68 -6.99 14.16 8.69
CA ILE A 68 -6.60 14.84 9.93
C ILE A 68 -6.12 16.27 9.64
N SER A 69 -5.30 16.47 8.59
CA SER A 69 -4.85 17.81 8.19
C SER A 69 -6.01 18.70 7.73
N LEU A 70 -6.99 18.15 7.00
CA LEU A 70 -8.15 18.92 6.58
C LEU A 70 -9.01 19.33 7.78
N PHE A 71 -9.20 18.42 8.74
CA PHE A 71 -9.95 18.69 9.96
C PHE A 71 -9.26 19.76 10.83
N SER A 72 -7.95 19.65 11.05
CA SER A 72 -7.21 20.63 11.85
C SER A 72 -7.21 22.02 11.19
N LEU A 73 -7.09 22.08 9.86
CA LEU A 73 -7.18 23.33 9.11
C LEU A 73 -8.58 23.96 9.23
N SER A 74 -9.63 23.13 9.19
CA SER A 74 -11.02 23.58 9.37
C SER A 74 -11.23 24.23 10.73
N VAL A 75 -10.75 23.58 11.79
CA VAL A 75 -10.84 24.10 13.17
C VAL A 75 -10.07 25.41 13.31
N LEU A 76 -8.86 25.48 12.73
CA LEU A 76 -8.02 26.68 12.77
C LEU A 76 -8.71 27.88 12.09
N ILE A 77 -9.33 27.67 10.93
CA ILE A 77 -10.08 28.71 10.21
C ILE A 77 -11.25 29.22 11.06
N ILE A 78 -12.02 28.31 11.69
CA ILE A 78 -13.16 28.67 12.54
C ILE A 78 -12.71 29.51 13.75
N VAL A 79 -11.62 29.09 14.41
CA VAL A 79 -11.05 29.84 15.54
C VAL A 79 -10.58 31.21 15.08
N CYS A 80 -9.83 31.29 13.98
CA CYS A 80 -9.28 32.54 13.45
C CYS A 80 -10.39 33.56 13.11
N ILE A 81 -11.49 33.11 12.50
CA ILE A 81 -12.65 33.98 12.20
C ILE A 81 -13.33 34.46 13.50
N LYS A 82 -13.52 33.58 14.49
CA LYS A 82 -14.11 33.95 15.79
C LYS A 82 -13.25 34.98 16.54
N THR A 83 -11.93 34.80 16.55
CA THR A 83 -11.01 35.72 17.23
C THR A 83 -11.00 37.09 16.55
N ARG A 84 -10.95 37.16 15.21
CA ARG A 84 -11.05 38.45 14.48
C ARG A 84 -12.40 39.14 14.69
N LYS A 85 -13.50 38.40 14.78
CA LYS A 85 -14.82 38.99 15.08
C LYS A 85 -14.89 39.53 16.50
N ARG A 86 -14.29 38.85 17.48
CA ARG A 86 -14.24 39.30 18.88
C ARG A 86 -13.40 40.56 19.06
N GLU A 87 -12.29 40.70 18.34
CA GLU A 87 -11.51 41.94 18.37
C GLU A 87 -12.20 43.13 17.73
N LYS A 88 -13.03 42.91 16.68
CA LYS A 88 -13.83 44.00 16.08
C LYS A 88 -15.09 44.38 16.87
N LEU A 89 -15.46 43.60 17.90
CA LEU A 89 -16.64 43.84 18.75
C LEU A 89 -16.30 44.43 20.12
N LYS A 90 -15.01 44.68 20.40
CA LYS A 90 -14.52 45.49 21.51
C LYS A 90 -14.08 46.84 20.98
#